data_AF-A0A7Z9KUQ4-F1
#
_entry.id   AF-A0A7Z9KUQ4-F1
#
_cell.length_a   1.000
_cell.length_b   1.000
_cell.length_c   1.000
_cell.angle_alpha   90.00
_cell.angle_beta   90.00
_cell.angle_gamma   90.00
#
_symmetry.space_group_name_H-M   'P 1'
#
loop_
_entity.id
_entity.type
_entity.pdbx_description
1 polymer ?
#
loop_
_entity_poly.entity_id
_entity_poly.type
_entity_poly.pdbx_seq_one_letter_code
_entity_poly.pdbx_strand_id
1 'polypeptide(L)'
;MIVVVLSSCGGIGGGSDCNELCVSVGSCTLSGDQCIATHDKDCKVAVNCIENGFCSLVGDVCKPANTGDCAVSLQCLNVGWCGYQDGACFALNDQHCEQAELCRTRGECKLRHKVCKARTNQDCAPSQVCSKLGKCCASEGECIACNTEDCAKSQICKQEGLCSLGVRLCIAAENSDCEAAEVCVDDGMCVAQSGACVVP
;
A
#
# COMPACT_ATOMS: atom_id res chain seq x y z
N MET A 1 -15.60 -6.54 -4.23
CA MET A 1 -16.67 -5.52 -4.22
C MET A 1 -17.34 -5.57 -2.87
N ILE A 2 -16.93 -4.70 -1.95
CA ILE A 2 -17.69 -4.48 -0.71
C ILE A 2 -18.80 -3.50 -1.10
N VAL A 3 -20.04 -3.98 -1.04
CA VAL A 3 -21.23 -3.14 -1.21
C VAL A 3 -21.29 -2.25 0.03
N VAL A 4 -20.80 -1.02 -0.08
CA VAL A 4 -21.07 0.01 0.93
C VAL A 4 -22.56 0.28 0.86
N VAL A 5 -23.28 -0.22 1.86
CA VAL A 5 -24.69 0.13 2.07
C VAL A 5 -24.68 1.61 2.44
N LEU A 6 -24.88 2.47 1.44
CA LEU A 6 -25.21 3.87 1.63
C LEU A 6 -26.56 3.92 2.34
N SER A 7 -26.53 3.82 3.66
CA SER A 7 -27.68 4.17 4.50
C SER A 7 -27.89 5.67 4.33
N SER A 8 -28.81 5.99 3.43
CA SER A 8 -29.33 7.32 3.16
C SER A 8 -29.80 7.97 4.45
N CYS A 9 -28.98 8.88 4.99
CA CYS A 9 -29.46 9.95 5.84
C CYS A 9 -30.26 10.90 4.92
N GLY A 10 -31.59 10.83 5.01
CA GLY A 10 -32.50 11.58 4.17
C GLY A 10 -32.72 13.01 4.64
N GLY A 11 -32.84 13.94 3.70
CA GLY A 11 -33.33 15.30 3.96
C GLY A 11 -33.04 16.28 2.82
N ILE A 12 -33.92 16.37 1.83
CA ILE A 12 -33.87 17.41 0.79
C ILE A 12 -34.43 18.70 1.39
N GLY A 13 -33.58 19.71 1.66
CA GLY A 13 -34.05 21.07 1.96
C GLY A 13 -33.04 21.96 2.70
N GLY A 14 -32.50 22.96 2.00
CA GLY A 14 -32.05 24.25 2.53
C GLY A 14 -31.12 24.29 3.76
N GLY A 15 -29.82 24.47 3.54
CA GLY A 15 -28.94 25.27 4.42
C GLY A 15 -28.39 24.63 5.70
N SER A 16 -28.67 23.37 6.02
CA SER A 16 -28.26 22.78 7.30
C SER A 16 -28.12 21.26 7.25
N ASP A 17 -27.37 20.74 6.27
CA ASP A 17 -27.10 19.30 6.20
C ASP A 17 -25.61 19.03 6.35
N CYS A 18 -25.24 18.42 7.48
CA CYS A 18 -23.86 18.04 7.78
C CYS A 18 -23.40 16.80 7.02
N ASN A 19 -24.18 16.26 6.09
CA ASN A 19 -23.94 14.99 5.42
C ASN A 19 -22.52 14.85 4.81
N GLU A 20 -22.03 15.84 4.08
CA GLU A 20 -20.69 15.75 3.45
C GLU A 20 -19.56 15.69 4.50
N LEU A 21 -19.59 16.58 5.49
CA LEU A 21 -18.60 16.62 6.57
C LEU A 21 -18.75 15.43 7.54
N CYS A 22 -19.95 14.92 7.71
CA CYS A 22 -20.23 13.71 8.46
C CYS A 22 -19.52 12.51 7.82
N VAL A 23 -19.73 12.30 6.53
CA VAL A 23 -19.13 11.17 5.80
C VAL A 23 -17.62 11.32 5.69
N SER A 24 -17.09 12.54 5.51
CA SER A 24 -15.64 12.71 5.32
C SER A 24 -14.87 12.68 6.65
N VAL A 25 -15.27 13.49 7.62
CA VAL A 25 -14.47 13.79 8.83
C VAL A 25 -15.21 13.53 10.14
N GLY A 26 -16.46 13.04 10.08
CA GLY A 26 -17.25 12.69 11.26
C GLY A 26 -17.91 13.89 11.93
N SER A 27 -18.03 15.03 11.24
CA SER A 27 -18.73 16.19 11.77
C SER A 27 -20.22 16.10 11.46
N CYS A 28 -20.93 15.23 12.18
CA CYS A 28 -22.31 14.86 11.87
C CYS A 28 -23.39 15.68 12.59
N THR A 29 -23.01 16.54 13.54
CA THR A 29 -23.96 17.27 14.39
C THR A 29 -23.93 18.76 14.09
N LEU A 30 -25.07 19.37 13.77
CA LEU A 30 -25.20 20.82 13.64
C LEU A 30 -25.27 21.47 15.03
N SER A 31 -24.35 22.39 15.30
CA SER A 31 -24.31 23.22 16.51
C SER A 31 -24.14 24.68 16.11
N GLY A 32 -25.21 25.48 16.24
CA GLY A 32 -25.27 26.81 15.61
C GLY A 32 -25.18 26.67 14.09
N ASP A 33 -24.21 27.36 13.48
CA ASP A 33 -23.94 27.31 12.04
C ASP A 33 -22.77 26.38 11.67
N GLN A 34 -22.32 25.53 12.61
CA GLN A 34 -21.16 24.65 12.41
C GLN A 34 -21.55 23.17 12.53
N CYS A 35 -21.00 22.36 11.62
CA CYS A 35 -21.03 20.91 11.75
C CYS A 35 -19.84 20.46 12.58
N ILE A 36 -20.11 19.75 13.68
CA ILE A 36 -19.10 19.26 14.62
C ILE A 36 -19.33 17.79 14.95
N ALA A 37 -18.26 17.11 15.37
CA ALA A 37 -18.35 15.81 16.00
C ALA A 37 -18.67 16.02 17.49
N THR A 38 -19.69 15.34 18.00
CA THR A 38 -20.08 15.43 19.43
C THR A 38 -19.91 14.12 20.17
N HIS A 39 -19.79 13.01 19.43
CA HIS A 39 -19.62 11.67 19.98
C HIS A 39 -18.78 10.79 19.03
N ASP A 40 -18.17 9.73 19.56
CA ASP A 40 -17.45 8.72 18.77
C ASP A 40 -18.26 8.13 17.61
N LYS A 41 -19.59 8.03 17.75
CA LYS A 41 -20.46 7.53 16.68
C LYS A 41 -20.37 8.37 15.41
N ASP A 42 -20.10 9.68 15.54
CA ASP A 42 -19.98 10.59 14.41
C ASP A 42 -18.65 10.29 13.69
N CYS A 43 -17.57 10.05 14.45
CA CYS A 43 -16.27 9.65 13.91
C CYS A 43 -16.30 8.27 13.25
N LYS A 44 -17.01 7.29 13.83
CA LYS A 44 -17.02 5.89 13.36
C LYS A 44 -17.68 5.67 12.00
N VAL A 45 -18.54 6.57 11.57
CA VAL A 45 -19.19 6.50 10.25
C VAL A 45 -18.38 7.19 9.15
N ALA A 46 -17.32 7.91 9.52
CA ALA A 46 -16.56 8.73 8.61
C ALA A 46 -15.47 7.95 7.87
N VAL A 47 -15.16 8.38 6.65
CA VAL A 47 -14.11 7.83 5.80
C VAL A 47 -12.76 7.93 6.50
N ASN A 48 -12.49 8.99 7.26
CA ASN A 48 -11.24 9.11 8.02
C ASN A 48 -11.07 8.04 9.12
N CYS A 49 -12.15 7.50 9.70
CA CYS A 49 -12.08 6.34 10.59
C CYS A 49 -11.67 5.09 9.80
N ILE A 50 -12.30 4.85 8.64
CA ILE A 50 -11.99 3.70 7.78
C ILE A 50 -10.57 3.77 7.24
N GLU A 51 -10.14 4.93 6.75
CA GLU A 51 -8.83 5.09 6.12
C GLU A 51 -7.72 5.17 7.15
N ASN A 52 -7.86 6.04 8.16
CA ASN A 52 -6.76 6.47 9.03
C ASN A 52 -6.93 6.10 10.51
N GLY A 53 -8.04 5.46 10.88
CA GLY A 53 -8.32 5.11 12.28
C GLY A 53 -8.76 6.29 13.13
N PHE A 54 -9.32 7.35 12.52
CA PHE A 54 -9.79 8.53 13.26
C PHE A 54 -11.20 8.29 13.82
N CYS A 55 -11.34 7.27 14.66
CA CYS A 55 -12.63 6.71 15.06
C CYS A 55 -13.15 7.24 16.41
N SER A 56 -12.37 8.06 17.12
CA SER A 56 -12.74 8.60 18.43
C SER A 56 -12.74 10.11 18.45
N LEU A 57 -13.68 10.69 19.19
CA LEU A 57 -13.72 12.13 19.43
C LEU A 57 -12.70 12.49 20.51
N VAL A 58 -11.66 13.23 20.12
CA VAL A 58 -10.62 13.73 21.03
C VAL A 58 -10.63 15.25 21.00
N GLY A 59 -11.28 15.84 22.01
CA GLY A 59 -11.62 17.27 21.98
C GLY A 59 -12.82 17.51 21.07
N ASP A 60 -12.63 18.28 20.02
CA ASP A 60 -13.62 18.66 19.00
C ASP A 60 -13.38 17.99 17.64
N VAL A 61 -12.40 17.10 17.56
CA VAL A 61 -11.97 16.46 16.30
C VAL A 61 -11.86 14.95 16.42
N CYS A 62 -12.15 14.25 15.32
CA CYS A 62 -11.97 12.82 15.20
C CYS A 62 -10.49 12.47 15.03
N LYS A 63 -9.96 11.62 15.92
CA LYS A 63 -8.56 11.17 16.01
C LYS A 63 -8.51 9.72 16.50
N PRO A 64 -7.38 9.00 16.32
CA PRO A 64 -7.19 7.75 17.03
C PRO A 64 -6.99 8.08 18.52
N ALA A 65 -7.66 7.32 19.39
CA ALA A 65 -7.49 7.42 20.83
C ALA A 65 -6.89 6.15 21.43
N ASN A 66 -6.90 5.05 20.67
CA ASN A 66 -6.42 3.75 21.11
C ASN A 66 -6.01 2.84 19.93
N THR A 67 -5.39 1.70 20.24
CA THR A 67 -4.96 0.69 19.24
C THR A 67 -6.13 0.12 18.44
N GLY A 68 -7.33 0.03 19.01
CA GLY A 68 -8.52 -0.45 18.32
C GLY A 68 -8.90 0.42 17.13
N ASP A 69 -8.77 1.75 17.27
CA ASP A 69 -9.06 2.68 16.17
C ASP A 69 -8.05 2.50 15.01
N CYS A 70 -6.77 2.33 15.34
CA CYS A 70 -5.74 2.05 14.34
C CYS A 70 -5.93 0.68 13.66
N ALA A 71 -6.29 -0.35 14.43
CA ALA A 71 -6.37 -1.73 13.95
C ALA A 71 -7.48 -1.96 12.90
N VAL A 72 -8.54 -1.14 12.89
CA VAL A 72 -9.63 -1.24 11.90
C VAL A 72 -9.37 -0.42 10.63
N SER A 73 -8.27 0.34 10.59
CA SER A 73 -7.98 1.26 9.49
C SER A 73 -7.39 0.56 8.27
N LEU A 74 -7.59 1.14 7.07
CA LEU A 74 -6.90 0.73 5.86
C LEU A 74 -5.39 0.96 5.95
N GLN A 75 -4.92 1.94 6.73
CA GLN A 75 -3.49 2.11 6.99
C GLN A 75 -2.89 0.92 7.75
N CYS A 76 -3.62 0.34 8.71
CA CYS A 76 -3.19 -0.91 9.35
C CYS A 76 -3.08 -2.04 8.34
N LEU A 77 -4.13 -2.26 7.53
CA LEU A 77 -4.14 -3.33 6.51
C LEU A 77 -3.04 -3.15 5.46
N ASN A 78 -2.85 -1.93 4.97
CA ASN A 78 -2.00 -1.69 3.80
C ASN A 78 -0.52 -1.51 4.17
N VAL A 79 -0.24 -0.77 5.24
CA VAL A 79 1.13 -0.34 5.59
C VAL A 79 1.55 -0.69 7.02
N GLY A 80 0.72 -1.44 7.75
CA GLY A 80 1.06 -1.92 9.09
C GLY A 80 0.94 -0.87 10.19
N TRP A 81 0.20 0.22 9.98
CA TRP A 81 -0.01 1.24 11.01
C TRP A 81 -1.12 0.85 11.99
N CYS A 82 -0.94 -0.29 12.66
CA CYS A 82 -1.94 -0.88 13.54
C CYS A 82 -1.81 -0.46 15.01
N GLY A 83 -0.70 0.15 15.40
CA GLY A 83 -0.42 0.53 16.78
C GLY A 83 -0.70 1.99 17.06
N TYR A 84 -1.25 2.30 18.24
CA TYR A 84 -1.46 3.66 18.69
C TYR A 84 -0.30 4.17 19.54
N GLN A 85 0.25 5.32 19.17
CA GLN A 85 1.25 6.01 19.98
C GLN A 85 1.15 7.52 19.77
N ASP A 86 1.13 8.31 20.85
CA ASP A 86 1.18 9.78 20.84
C ASP A 86 0.14 10.46 19.93
N GLY A 87 -1.09 9.94 19.91
CA GLY A 87 -2.18 10.52 19.13
C GLY A 87 -2.19 10.14 17.64
N ALA A 88 -1.39 9.15 17.22
CA ALA A 88 -1.30 8.70 15.84
C ALA A 88 -1.11 7.18 15.72
N CYS A 89 -1.33 6.67 14.51
CA CYS A 89 -1.19 5.25 14.17
C CYS A 89 0.18 4.98 13.52
N PHE A 90 0.86 3.93 13.97
CA PHE A 90 2.20 3.53 13.53
C PHE A 90 2.39 2.01 13.52
N ALA A 91 3.40 1.54 12.81
CA ALA A 91 3.95 0.22 13.07
C ALA A 91 4.76 0.28 14.37
N LEU A 92 4.44 -0.56 15.36
CA LEU A 92 5.09 -0.57 16.67
C LEU A 92 5.83 -1.89 16.96
N ASN A 93 5.67 -2.89 16.10
CA ASN A 93 6.36 -4.18 16.15
C ASN A 93 6.38 -4.81 14.74
N ASP A 94 7.17 -5.87 14.57
CA ASP A 94 7.27 -6.61 13.31
C ASP A 94 5.95 -7.25 12.90
N GLN A 95 5.13 -7.70 13.86
CA GLN A 95 3.84 -8.34 13.57
C GLN A 95 2.90 -7.41 12.79
N HIS A 96 2.91 -6.10 13.08
CA HIS A 96 2.13 -5.15 12.29
C HIS A 96 2.58 -5.09 10.83
N CYS A 97 3.89 -5.22 10.58
CA CYS A 97 4.45 -5.20 9.23
C CYS A 97 4.23 -6.52 8.50
N GLU A 98 4.40 -7.66 9.17
CA GLU A 98 4.21 -9.00 8.61
C GLU A 98 2.77 -9.26 8.15
N GLN A 99 1.79 -8.65 8.82
CA GLN A 99 0.37 -8.76 8.46
C GLN A 99 -0.06 -7.79 7.35
N ALA A 100 0.75 -6.78 7.04
CA ALA A 100 0.41 -5.74 6.08
C ALA A 100 0.56 -6.21 4.63
N GLU A 101 -0.28 -5.66 3.75
CA GLU A 101 -0.17 -5.88 2.31
C GLU A 101 1.19 -5.45 1.74
N LEU A 102 1.84 -4.46 2.35
CA LEU A 102 3.19 -4.04 1.99
C LEU A 102 4.23 -5.16 2.14
N CYS A 103 4.12 -6.02 3.17
CA CYS A 103 5.01 -7.16 3.32
C CYS A 103 4.79 -8.17 2.18
N ARG A 104 3.53 -8.53 1.91
CA ARG A 104 3.18 -9.48 0.82
C ARG A 104 3.59 -8.96 -0.55
N THR A 105 3.38 -7.69 -0.82
CA THR A 105 3.58 -7.11 -2.14
C THR A 105 5.03 -6.67 -2.36
N ARG A 106 5.65 -6.02 -1.37
CA ARG A 106 6.96 -5.37 -1.49
C ARG A 106 8.07 -5.99 -0.65
N GLY A 107 7.78 -6.97 0.21
CA GLY A 107 8.76 -7.56 1.12
C GLY A 107 9.17 -6.66 2.28
N GLU A 108 8.42 -5.56 2.52
CA GLU A 108 8.66 -4.64 3.62
C GLU A 108 8.05 -5.19 4.92
N CYS A 109 8.64 -6.24 5.48
CA CYS A 109 8.03 -7.05 6.55
C CYS A 109 8.52 -6.74 7.97
N LYS A 110 9.50 -5.83 8.14
CA LYS A 110 10.13 -5.57 9.45
C LYS A 110 10.02 -4.12 9.88
N LEU A 111 9.87 -3.89 11.18
CA LEU A 111 9.80 -2.55 11.75
C LEU A 111 11.17 -1.85 11.67
N ARG A 112 11.16 -0.62 11.15
CA ARG A 112 12.29 0.30 11.22
C ARG A 112 11.78 1.73 11.33
N HIS A 113 12.11 2.43 12.43
CA HIS A 113 11.68 3.82 12.67
C HIS A 113 10.17 4.07 12.46
N LYS A 114 9.32 3.23 13.08
CA LYS A 114 7.84 3.32 12.99
C LYS A 114 7.23 3.02 11.60
N VAL A 115 8.03 2.61 10.62
CA VAL A 115 7.57 2.17 9.30
C VAL A 115 8.03 0.76 8.99
N CYS A 116 7.36 0.10 8.06
CA CYS A 116 7.72 -1.23 7.61
C CYS A 116 8.77 -1.15 6.49
N LYS A 117 9.80 -2.00 6.56
CA LYS A 117 10.94 -2.06 5.63
C LYS A 117 11.44 -3.48 5.47
N ALA A 118 12.10 -3.76 4.34
CA ALA A 118 12.82 -5.00 4.13
C ALA A 118 14.15 -4.95 4.91
N ARG A 119 14.44 -5.97 5.71
CA ARG A 119 15.68 -6.03 6.50
C ARG A 119 16.64 -7.10 6.00
N THR A 120 16.09 -8.17 5.44
CA THR A 120 16.81 -9.36 4.99
C THR A 120 16.22 -9.87 3.69
N ASN A 121 16.99 -10.67 2.95
CA ASN A 121 16.50 -11.30 1.72
C ASN A 121 15.30 -12.23 1.99
N GLN A 122 15.20 -12.78 3.21
CA GLN A 122 14.07 -13.60 3.65
C GLN A 122 12.77 -12.79 3.71
N ASP A 123 12.83 -11.47 3.93
CA ASP A 123 11.64 -10.61 3.86
C ASP A 123 11.20 -10.40 2.39
N CYS A 124 12.16 -10.30 1.47
CA CYS A 124 11.90 -10.09 0.04
C CYS A 124 11.46 -11.35 -0.70
N ALA A 125 12.03 -12.51 -0.36
CA ALA A 125 11.82 -13.77 -1.08
C ALA A 125 10.35 -14.17 -1.28
N PRO A 126 9.45 -14.10 -0.26
CA PRO A 126 8.05 -14.46 -0.46
C PRO A 126 7.21 -13.38 -1.16
N SER A 127 7.78 -12.21 -1.46
CA SER A 127 7.03 -11.07 -1.95
C SER A 127 6.69 -11.15 -3.43
N GLN A 128 5.64 -10.43 -3.83
CA GLN A 128 5.30 -10.28 -5.25
C GLN A 128 6.39 -9.57 -6.04
N VAL A 129 7.09 -8.59 -5.48
CA VAL A 129 8.20 -7.92 -6.19
C VAL A 129 9.37 -8.87 -6.49
N CYS A 130 9.64 -9.86 -5.64
CA CYS A 130 10.65 -10.88 -5.95
C CYS A 130 10.19 -11.79 -7.10
N SER A 131 9.04 -12.44 -6.95
CA SER A 131 8.52 -13.37 -7.98
C SER A 131 8.19 -12.71 -9.31
N LYS A 132 7.65 -11.48 -9.30
CA LYS A 132 7.27 -10.77 -10.53
C LYS A 132 8.42 -10.01 -11.16
N LEU A 133 9.26 -9.35 -10.37
CA LEU A 133 10.26 -8.39 -10.86
C LEU A 133 11.71 -8.80 -10.59
N GLY A 134 11.97 -9.98 -10.03
CA GLY A 134 13.31 -10.45 -9.67
C GLY A 134 13.94 -9.67 -8.51
N LYS A 135 13.15 -8.86 -7.78
CA LYS A 135 13.63 -8.02 -6.67
C LYS A 135 13.64 -8.79 -5.35
N CYS A 136 14.63 -9.66 -5.17
CA CYS A 136 14.68 -10.63 -4.07
C CYS A 136 15.69 -10.30 -2.97
N CYS A 137 16.49 -9.24 -3.09
CA CYS A 137 17.46 -8.83 -2.06
C CYS A 137 17.05 -7.58 -1.30
N ALA A 138 17.25 -7.59 0.02
CA ALA A 138 17.03 -6.40 0.85
C ALA A 138 18.22 -5.44 0.74
N SER A 139 17.94 -4.17 0.43
CA SER A 139 18.91 -3.10 0.38
C SER A 139 18.26 -1.78 0.77
N GLU A 140 18.83 -1.08 1.75
CA GLU A 140 18.37 0.23 2.25
C GLU A 140 16.91 0.27 2.74
N GLY A 141 16.32 -0.89 3.04
CA GLY A 141 14.92 -0.98 3.47
C GLY A 141 13.96 -1.39 2.37
N GLU A 142 14.44 -1.67 1.15
CA GLU A 142 13.64 -2.05 -0.01
C GLU A 142 14.12 -3.38 -0.60
N CYS A 143 13.28 -4.01 -1.40
CA CYS A 143 13.65 -5.17 -2.18
C CYS A 143 14.14 -4.76 -3.58
N ILE A 144 15.30 -5.27 -3.98
CA ILE A 144 15.98 -4.97 -5.24
C ILE A 144 16.45 -6.23 -5.96
N ALA A 145 16.73 -6.10 -7.26
CA ALA A 145 17.47 -7.14 -7.98
C ALA A 145 18.95 -7.05 -7.59
N CYS A 146 19.57 -8.21 -7.38
CA CYS A 146 20.96 -8.31 -6.88
C CYS A 146 21.78 -9.42 -7.54
N ASN A 147 21.14 -10.28 -8.33
CA ASN A 147 21.79 -11.33 -9.10
C ASN A 147 20.93 -11.64 -10.34
N THR A 148 21.56 -12.22 -11.36
CA THR A 148 20.90 -12.59 -12.62
C THR A 148 19.95 -13.78 -12.45
N GLU A 149 20.20 -14.68 -11.49
CA GLU A 149 19.37 -15.87 -11.27
C GLU A 149 17.93 -15.51 -10.86
N ASP A 150 17.77 -14.51 -9.98
CA ASP A 150 16.47 -14.00 -9.57
C ASP A 150 15.76 -13.26 -10.72
N CYS A 151 16.50 -12.53 -11.55
CA CYS A 151 15.95 -11.91 -12.76
C CYS A 151 15.45 -12.96 -13.74
N ALA A 152 16.27 -13.97 -14.06
CA ALA A 152 15.92 -15.04 -14.99
C ALA A 152 14.71 -15.88 -14.55
N LYS A 153 14.49 -16.04 -13.24
CA LYS A 153 13.32 -16.76 -12.69
C LYS A 153 12.05 -15.91 -12.60
N SER A 154 12.16 -14.60 -12.77
CA SER A 154 11.05 -13.68 -12.57
C SER A 154 10.02 -13.71 -13.71
N GLN A 155 8.79 -13.34 -13.39
CA GLN A 155 7.74 -13.19 -14.41
C GLN A 155 8.11 -12.14 -15.47
N ILE A 156 8.76 -11.04 -15.07
CA ILE A 156 9.14 -9.97 -15.99
C ILE A 156 10.21 -10.40 -17.00
N CYS A 157 11.09 -11.35 -16.67
CA CYS A 157 11.99 -11.96 -17.66
C CYS A 157 11.20 -12.71 -18.74
N LYS A 158 10.24 -13.56 -18.33
CA LYS A 158 9.42 -14.32 -19.27
C LYS A 158 8.59 -13.44 -20.21
N GLN A 159 8.02 -12.37 -19.66
CA GLN A 159 7.09 -11.50 -20.38
C GLN A 159 7.81 -10.46 -21.23
N GLU A 160 8.77 -9.76 -20.62
CA GLU A 160 9.36 -8.52 -21.16
C GLU A 160 10.85 -8.69 -21.54
N GLY A 161 11.42 -9.88 -21.36
CA GLY A 161 12.84 -10.13 -21.63
C GLY A 161 13.79 -9.44 -20.65
N LEU A 162 13.32 -9.02 -19.48
CA LEU A 162 14.17 -8.40 -18.46
C LEU A 162 14.86 -9.47 -17.60
N CYS A 163 15.78 -10.21 -18.20
CA CYS A 163 16.38 -11.42 -17.61
C CYS A 163 17.75 -11.20 -16.95
N SER A 164 18.39 -10.06 -17.23
CA SER A 164 19.75 -9.74 -16.77
C SER A 164 19.76 -8.76 -15.60
N LEU A 165 20.79 -8.83 -14.74
CA LEU A 165 20.96 -7.89 -13.63
C LEU A 165 21.47 -6.53 -14.15
N GLY A 166 20.70 -5.47 -13.91
CA GLY A 166 21.14 -4.08 -14.01
C GLY A 166 21.43 -3.45 -12.64
N VAL A 167 21.35 -2.12 -12.54
CA VAL A 167 21.51 -1.42 -11.26
C VAL A 167 20.21 -1.52 -10.45
N ARG A 168 20.16 -2.44 -9.48
CA ARG A 168 19.03 -2.67 -8.56
C ARG A 168 17.73 -3.18 -9.23
N LEU A 169 17.75 -3.42 -10.53
CA LEU A 169 16.59 -3.84 -11.33
C LEU A 169 17.01 -4.84 -12.42
N CYS A 170 16.05 -5.59 -12.95
CA CYS A 170 16.27 -6.51 -14.06
C CYS A 170 16.10 -5.77 -15.39
N ILE A 171 16.96 -6.06 -16.36
CA ILE A 171 17.04 -5.43 -17.68
C ILE A 171 17.19 -6.48 -18.78
N ALA A 172 16.92 -6.09 -20.03
CA ALA A 172 17.41 -6.79 -21.20
C ALA A 172 18.83 -6.29 -21.53
N ALA A 173 19.85 -7.10 -21.23
CA ALA A 173 21.25 -6.74 -21.46
C ALA A 173 21.74 -7.20 -22.84
N GLU A 174 21.17 -8.29 -23.36
CA GLU A 174 21.55 -8.90 -24.63
C GLU A 174 20.31 -9.39 -25.39
N ASN A 175 20.42 -9.54 -26.72
CA ASN A 175 19.30 -9.96 -27.56
C ASN A 175 18.72 -11.32 -27.13
N SER A 176 19.54 -12.22 -26.60
CA SER A 176 19.11 -13.51 -26.03
C SER A 176 18.12 -13.36 -24.87
N ASP A 177 18.16 -12.27 -24.11
CA ASP A 177 17.16 -11.97 -23.09
C ASP A 177 15.79 -11.71 -23.73
N CYS A 178 15.76 -11.04 -24.88
CA CYS A 178 14.54 -10.69 -25.62
C CYS A 178 14.01 -11.85 -26.49
N GLU A 179 14.90 -12.61 -27.12
CA GLU A 179 14.55 -13.68 -28.08
C GLU A 179 13.65 -14.76 -27.47
N ALA A 180 13.77 -15.02 -26.17
CA ALA A 180 12.96 -16.02 -25.45
C ALA A 180 11.68 -15.43 -24.82
N ALA A 181 11.47 -14.12 -24.87
CA ALA A 181 10.38 -13.43 -24.20
C ALA A 181 9.08 -13.39 -25.01
N GLU A 182 7.94 -13.35 -24.32
CA GLU A 182 6.62 -13.22 -24.93
C GLU A 182 6.54 -11.97 -25.82
N VAL A 183 7.13 -10.84 -25.40
CA VAL A 183 7.16 -9.58 -26.19
C VAL A 183 7.88 -9.71 -27.54
N CYS A 184 8.87 -10.59 -27.68
CA CYS A 184 9.49 -10.84 -28.99
C CYS A 184 8.56 -11.67 -29.89
N VAL A 185 7.87 -12.66 -29.33
CA VAL A 185 6.95 -13.53 -30.08
C VAL A 185 5.70 -12.78 -30.53
N ASP A 186 5.11 -11.99 -29.63
CA ASP A 186 3.83 -11.35 -29.85
C ASP A 186 3.97 -10.00 -30.58
N ASP A 187 5.01 -9.23 -30.23
CA ASP A 187 5.17 -7.84 -30.70
C ASP A 187 6.41 -7.62 -31.60
N GLY A 188 7.26 -8.65 -31.79
CA GLY A 188 8.48 -8.54 -32.59
C GLY A 188 9.61 -7.75 -31.93
N MET A 189 9.51 -7.47 -30.62
CA MET A 189 10.54 -6.75 -29.87
C MET A 189 11.68 -7.69 -29.46
N CYS A 190 12.57 -8.01 -30.40
CA CYS A 190 13.59 -9.04 -30.21
C CYS A 190 15.02 -8.49 -30.02
N VAL A 191 15.22 -7.17 -29.95
CA VAL A 191 16.54 -6.54 -29.81
C VAL A 191 16.66 -5.87 -28.45
N ALA A 192 17.73 -6.18 -27.71
CA ALA A 192 18.03 -5.52 -26.45
C ALA A 192 18.66 -4.15 -26.71
N GLN A 193 18.00 -3.10 -26.22
CA GLN A 193 18.49 -1.73 -26.33
C GLN A 193 18.13 -0.94 -25.08
N SER A 194 19.12 -0.27 -24.49
CA SER A 194 18.94 0.58 -23.30
C SER A 194 18.25 -0.13 -22.12
N GLY A 195 18.47 -1.43 -21.97
CA GLY A 195 17.91 -2.24 -20.89
C GLY A 195 16.49 -2.75 -21.12
N ALA A 196 15.94 -2.58 -22.32
CA ALA A 196 14.61 -3.05 -22.70
C ALA A 196 14.64 -3.77 -24.06
N CYS A 197 13.59 -4.53 -24.35
CA CYS A 197 13.40 -5.14 -25.66
C CYS A 197 12.69 -4.16 -26.60
N VAL A 198 13.20 -4.03 -27.82
CA VAL A 198 12.68 -3.15 -28.86
C VAL A 198 12.59 -3.88 -30.20
N VAL A 199 11.81 -3.33 -31.14
CA VAL A 199 11.81 -3.79 -32.53
C VAL A 199 13.17 -3.53 -33.19
N PRO A 200 13.63 -4.38 -34.13
CA PRO A 200 14.90 -4.21 -34.85
C PRO A 200 15.03 -2.91 -35.64
#